data_AF-C0PDC6-F1
#
_entry.id   AF-C0PDC6-F1
#
_cell.length_a   1.000
_cell.length_b   1.000
_cell.length_c   1.000
_cell.angle_alpha   90.00
_cell.angle_beta   90.00
_cell.angle_gamma   90.00
#
_symmetry.space_group_name_H-M   'P 1'
#
loop_
_entity.id
_entity.type
_entity.pdbx_description
1 polymer ?
#
loop_
_entity_poly.entity_id
_entity_poly.type
_entity_poly.pdbx_seq_one_letter_code
_entity_poly.pdbx_strand_id
1 'polypeptide(L)'
;MRDPFDAPVDLINPDHNGGNKLSRTGAVSAGDYGLQNGPKSFAPNSDTLVRHQVQVASLHKDLVLEDPNTRIMDPETKELYFRSQSQGDEILLLRKKIAEASLKELRLLGEKHILERRLTDLRMAVDEKQEEAISGALQQLNQKKTHLEDNMRLANELKVEEEELYFFTSSLLSMLAEYNIRPPQINASIITTVTKRLYQQMHLKLRSLNVI
;
A
#
# COMPACT_ATOMS: atom_id res chain seq x y z
N MET A 1 -6.02 -40.24 28.88
CA MET A 1 -6.85 -39.19 28.25
C MET A 1 -6.65 -37.94 29.09
N ARG A 2 -6.23 -36.84 28.47
CA ARG A 2 -5.82 -35.59 29.13
C ARG A 2 -6.99 -34.60 29.03
N ASP A 3 -7.35 -33.96 30.14
CA ASP A 3 -8.50 -33.05 30.28
C ASP A 3 -8.22 -31.70 29.57
N PRO A 4 -9.15 -31.13 28.77
CA PRO A 4 -8.91 -29.89 28.04
C PRO A 4 -9.00 -28.60 28.89
N PHE A 5 -9.33 -28.69 30.18
CA PHE A 5 -9.62 -27.49 31.00
C PHE A 5 -8.51 -27.08 31.98
N ASP A 6 -7.33 -27.70 31.93
CA ASP A 6 -6.16 -27.23 32.67
C ASP A 6 -5.42 -26.12 31.90
N ALA A 7 -5.84 -24.88 32.11
CA ALA A 7 -5.05 -23.68 31.79
C ALA A 7 -4.61 -23.02 33.10
N PRO A 8 -3.31 -22.76 33.32
CA PRO A 8 -2.87 -22.00 34.48
C PRO A 8 -3.25 -20.53 34.31
N VAL A 9 -3.92 -20.01 35.34
CA VAL A 9 -4.29 -18.61 35.51
C VAL A 9 -3.09 -17.89 36.14
N ASP A 10 -2.42 -17.01 35.40
CA ASP A 10 -1.45 -16.07 35.99
C ASP A 10 -2.07 -14.66 36.05
N LEU A 11 -2.45 -14.27 37.28
CA LEU A 11 -2.77 -12.89 37.64
C LEU A 11 -1.47 -12.09 37.82
N ILE A 12 -1.42 -10.96 37.11
CA ILE A 12 -1.02 -9.62 37.57
C ILE A 12 0.30 -9.50 38.35
N ASN A 13 1.24 -8.73 37.78
CA ASN A 13 1.87 -7.66 38.56
C ASN A 13 2.13 -6.41 37.70
N PRO A 14 1.78 -5.20 38.17
CA PRO A 14 2.07 -3.95 37.49
C PRO A 14 3.42 -3.40 37.97
N ASP A 15 4.18 -2.75 37.08
CA ASP A 15 5.04 -1.64 37.50
C ASP A 15 5.39 -0.73 36.32
N HIS A 16 5.26 0.57 36.58
CA HIS A 16 5.60 1.69 35.72
C HIS A 16 7.12 1.79 35.48
N ASN A 17 7.51 2.35 34.32
CA ASN A 17 8.41 3.52 34.20
C ASN A 17 9.24 3.51 32.89
N GLY A 18 9.41 4.70 32.28
CA GLY A 18 10.34 5.00 31.18
C GLY A 18 9.70 4.87 29.80
N GLY A 19 9.30 5.95 29.13
CA GLY A 19 10.18 7.06 28.78
C GLY A 19 10.72 6.86 27.36
N ASN A 20 10.14 7.61 26.41
CA ASN A 20 10.79 8.21 25.23
C ASN A 20 11.98 7.51 24.56
N LYS A 21 11.84 7.16 23.28
CA LYS A 21 12.59 7.80 22.16
C LYS A 21 12.28 7.16 20.79
N LEU A 22 11.86 8.02 19.86
CA LEU A 22 12.05 7.83 18.42
C LEU A 22 13.53 7.55 18.13
N SER A 23 13.81 6.50 17.36
CA SER A 23 15.08 6.37 16.65
C SER A 23 14.86 5.67 15.31
N ARG A 24 15.09 6.48 14.28
CA ARG A 24 15.19 6.13 12.88
C ARG A 24 16.60 5.59 12.61
N THR A 25 16.70 4.41 12.00
CA THR A 25 17.81 3.83 11.20
C THR A 25 17.51 2.32 11.16
N GLY A 26 17.44 1.55 10.07
CA GLY A 26 17.95 1.66 8.71
C GLY A 26 18.75 0.38 8.44
N ALA A 27 18.22 -0.59 7.66
CA ALA A 27 18.98 -1.53 6.80
C ALA A 27 18.10 -2.65 6.19
N VAL A 28 17.92 -2.56 4.87
CA VAL A 28 17.97 -3.57 3.79
C VAL A 28 17.58 -5.04 4.09
N SER A 29 16.64 -5.56 3.28
CA SER A 29 16.77 -6.91 2.71
C SER A 29 16.25 -6.92 1.26
N ALA A 30 17.09 -7.45 0.38
CA ALA A 30 16.87 -7.60 -1.06
C ALA A 30 15.86 -8.71 -1.35
N GLY A 31 15.08 -8.52 -2.42
CA GLY A 31 14.13 -9.49 -2.96
C GLY A 31 13.99 -9.27 -4.47
N ASP A 32 14.68 -10.14 -5.20
CA ASP A 32 14.87 -10.24 -6.63
C ASP A 32 13.58 -10.57 -7.40
N TYR A 33 13.24 -9.80 -8.43
CA TYR A 33 12.35 -10.23 -9.51
C TYR A 33 12.79 -9.56 -10.82
N GLY A 34 13.40 -10.35 -11.69
CA GLY A 34 13.76 -9.96 -13.03
C GLY A 34 12.55 -9.81 -13.95
N LEU A 35 12.64 -8.85 -14.88
CA LEU A 35 11.99 -8.94 -16.19
C LEU A 35 12.90 -8.34 -17.26
N GLN A 36 13.12 -9.17 -18.27
CA GLN A 36 13.91 -8.97 -19.46
C GLN A 36 13.00 -8.45 -20.59
N ASN A 37 13.49 -7.44 -21.31
CA ASN A 37 13.26 -7.05 -22.72
C ASN A 37 12.85 -5.57 -22.92
N GLY A 38 13.78 -4.80 -23.51
CA GLY A 38 13.60 -3.40 -23.91
C GLY A 38 12.96 -3.21 -25.29
N PRO A 39 12.96 -1.96 -25.79
CA PRO A 39 13.84 -1.68 -26.92
C PRO A 39 14.81 -0.50 -26.67
N LYS A 40 16.01 -0.75 -27.23
CA LYS A 40 17.22 0.06 -27.45
C LYS A 40 17.10 1.60 -27.39
N SER A 41 17.97 2.16 -26.55
CA SER A 41 18.42 3.54 -26.54
C SER A 41 19.37 3.84 -27.71
N PHE A 42 19.34 5.09 -28.19
CA PHE A 42 20.51 5.76 -28.75
C PHE A 42 20.68 7.11 -28.05
N ALA A 43 21.53 7.15 -27.04
CA ALA A 43 22.19 8.37 -26.59
C ALA A 43 23.62 7.96 -26.21
N PRO A 44 24.66 8.40 -26.94
CA PRO A 44 26.02 8.05 -26.59
C PRO A 44 26.49 8.99 -25.48
N ASN A 45 26.60 8.44 -24.28
CA ASN A 45 27.49 8.97 -23.26
C ASN A 45 28.89 8.43 -23.62
N SER A 46 29.83 9.31 -23.89
CA SER A 46 31.24 8.95 -24.01
C SER A 46 32.00 9.73 -22.96
N ASP A 47 32.33 9.04 -21.88
CA ASP A 47 33.44 9.40 -21.02
C ASP A 47 34.38 8.20 -20.92
N THR A 48 35.68 8.48 -20.98
CA THR A 48 36.84 7.57 -20.88
C THR A 48 37.36 6.96 -22.18
N LEU A 49 38.24 7.70 -22.88
CA LEU A 49 39.46 7.10 -23.42
C LEU A 49 40.57 8.15 -23.61
N VAL A 50 41.59 8.04 -22.76
CA VAL A 50 43.01 8.19 -23.09
C VAL A 50 43.47 9.57 -23.56
N ARG A 51 44.14 10.24 -22.59
CA ARG A 51 45.41 10.94 -22.75
C ARG A 51 46.21 10.46 -23.97
N HIS A 52 46.06 11.14 -25.11
CA HIS A 52 47.07 11.20 -26.17
C HIS A 52 47.07 12.62 -26.74
N GLN A 53 47.99 13.41 -26.19
CA GLN A 53 48.98 14.20 -26.93
C GLN A 53 48.66 14.39 -28.43
N VAL A 54 47.77 15.33 -28.74
CA VAL A 54 47.78 16.00 -30.04
C VAL A 54 48.52 17.30 -29.84
N GLN A 55 49.78 17.21 -30.25
CA GLN A 55 50.69 18.29 -30.55
C GLN A 55 50.00 19.24 -31.54
N VAL A 56 49.20 20.19 -31.03
CA VAL A 56 48.90 21.41 -31.78
C VAL A 56 50.20 22.17 -31.77
N ALA A 57 50.99 21.88 -32.80
CA ALA A 57 52.15 22.66 -33.17
C ALA A 57 51.78 24.13 -33.03
N SER A 58 52.53 24.79 -32.15
CA SER A 58 52.73 26.22 -32.20
C SER A 58 52.96 26.61 -33.65
N LEU A 59 51.90 27.14 -34.27
CA LEU A 59 51.97 27.85 -35.53
C LEU A 59 51.26 29.19 -35.34
N HIS A 60 51.55 29.84 -34.21
CA HIS A 60 51.66 31.28 -34.22
C HIS A 60 52.91 31.61 -35.04
N LYS A 61 52.75 31.61 -36.37
CA LYS A 61 53.65 32.36 -37.22
C LYS A 61 53.66 33.78 -36.68
N ASP A 62 54.82 34.21 -36.24
CA ASP A 62 55.19 35.60 -36.03
C ASP A 62 54.82 36.40 -37.29
N LEU A 63 53.60 36.89 -37.31
CA LEU A 63 53.26 38.14 -37.94
C LEU A 63 52.80 39.01 -36.78
N VAL A 64 53.80 39.45 -36.01
CA VAL A 64 53.69 40.64 -35.19
C VAL A 64 53.38 41.76 -36.18
N LEU A 65 52.09 41.94 -36.48
CA LEU A 65 51.56 43.23 -36.89
C LEU A 65 51.71 44.09 -35.63
N GLU A 66 52.93 44.58 -35.38
CA GLU A 66 53.13 45.63 -34.39
C GLU A 66 52.20 46.75 -34.82
N ASP A 67 51.20 47.02 -33.99
CA ASP A 67 50.45 48.26 -34.08
C ASP A 67 51.49 49.38 -34.22
N PRO A 68 51.47 50.22 -35.27
CA PRO A 68 52.52 51.20 -35.51
C PRO A 68 52.85 52.09 -34.29
N ASN A 69 51.94 52.17 -33.32
CA ASN A 69 52.14 52.81 -32.02
C ASN A 69 53.09 52.05 -31.06
N THR A 70 53.14 50.71 -31.12
CA THR A 70 53.96 49.84 -30.23
C THR A 70 55.46 49.93 -30.50
N ARG A 71 55.87 50.33 -31.71
CA ARG A 71 57.28 50.46 -32.11
C ARG A 71 58.00 51.67 -31.50
N ILE A 72 57.24 52.68 -31.06
CA ILE A 72 57.74 53.94 -30.51
C ILE A 72 57.78 53.90 -28.95
N MET A 73 57.19 52.86 -28.34
CA MET A 73 57.11 52.73 -26.88
C MET A 73 58.43 52.27 -26.26
N ASP A 74 58.70 52.72 -25.03
CA ASP A 74 59.79 52.20 -24.22
C ASP A 74 59.51 50.74 -23.76
N PRO A 75 60.55 49.97 -23.39
CA PRO A 75 60.40 48.56 -23.04
C PRO A 75 59.42 48.28 -21.89
N GLU A 76 59.36 49.16 -20.88
CA GLU A 76 58.48 49.01 -19.71
C GLU A 76 57.01 49.24 -20.11
N THR A 77 56.74 50.29 -20.90
CA THR A 77 55.41 50.54 -21.45
C THR A 77 54.94 49.42 -22.37
N LYS A 78 55.84 48.80 -23.13
CA LYS A 78 55.52 47.66 -24.00
C LYS A 78 55.12 46.41 -23.20
N GLU A 79 55.79 46.10 -22.10
CA GLU A 79 55.42 45.00 -21.21
C GLU A 79 54.05 45.23 -20.57
N LEU A 80 53.80 46.46 -20.08
CA LEU A 80 52.50 46.85 -19.53
C LEU A 80 51.37 46.74 -20.55
N TYR A 81 51.62 47.10 -21.81
CA TYR A 81 50.67 46.97 -22.90
C TYR A 81 50.25 45.51 -23.14
N PHE A 82 51.21 44.59 -23.26
CA PHE A 82 50.89 43.16 -23.45
C PHE A 82 50.20 42.55 -22.23
N ARG A 83 50.59 42.94 -21.02
CA ARG A 83 49.90 42.52 -19.79
C ARG A 83 48.46 43.00 -19.77
N SER A 84 48.22 44.26 -20.16
CA SER A 84 46.87 44.83 -20.29
C SER A 84 46.02 44.08 -21.32
N GLN A 85 46.61 43.76 -22.48
CA GLN A 85 45.93 42.97 -23.52
C GLN A 85 45.55 41.56 -23.03
N SER A 86 46.49 40.85 -22.40
CA SER A 86 46.24 39.52 -21.83
C SER A 86 45.16 39.54 -20.75
N GLN A 87 45.13 40.57 -19.90
CA GLN A 87 44.07 40.77 -18.92
C GLN A 87 42.72 41.04 -19.59
N GLY A 88 42.70 41.80 -20.68
CA GLY A 88 41.49 42.02 -21.49
C GLY A 88 40.91 40.72 -22.05
N ASP A 89 41.76 39.85 -22.60
CA ASP A 89 41.36 38.54 -23.14
C ASP A 89 40.83 37.61 -22.03
N GLU A 90 41.48 37.60 -20.87
CA GLU A 90 41.03 36.84 -19.71
C GLU A 90 39.66 37.33 -19.21
N ILE A 91 39.45 38.65 -19.12
CA ILE A 91 38.15 39.24 -18.76
C ILE A 91 37.07 38.79 -19.75
N LEU A 92 37.36 38.78 -21.05
CA LEU A 92 36.40 38.35 -22.07
C LEU A 92 36.06 36.85 -21.91
N LEU A 93 37.06 36.01 -21.68
CA LEU A 93 36.87 34.58 -21.44
C LEU A 93 36.03 34.31 -20.18
N LEU A 94 36.33 35.01 -19.08
CA LEU A 94 35.58 34.88 -17.83
C LEU A 94 34.13 35.32 -17.99
N ARG A 95 33.88 36.43 -18.69
CA ARG A 95 32.52 36.89 -19.01
C ARG A 95 31.74 35.86 -19.82
N LYS A 96 32.38 35.21 -20.80
CA LYS A 96 31.77 34.12 -21.57
C LYS A 96 31.40 32.94 -20.68
N LYS A 97 32.31 32.49 -19.82
CA LYS A 97 32.05 31.39 -18.87
C LYS A 97 30.90 31.72 -17.90
N ILE A 98 30.85 32.95 -17.41
CA ILE A 98 29.75 33.43 -16.54
C ILE A 98 28.42 33.36 -17.30
N ALA A 99 28.37 33.87 -18.53
CA ALA A 99 27.14 33.84 -19.33
C ALA A 99 26.65 32.41 -19.61
N GLU A 100 27.56 31.50 -19.96
CA GLU A 100 27.25 30.08 -20.17
C GLU A 100 26.75 29.41 -18.88
N ALA A 101 27.41 29.68 -17.75
CA ALA A 101 26.99 29.17 -16.44
C ALA A 101 25.60 29.68 -16.03
N SER A 102 25.32 30.97 -16.21
CA SER A 102 24.02 31.57 -15.91
C SER A 102 22.89 31.00 -16.77
N LEU A 103 23.15 30.70 -18.05
CA LEU A 103 22.16 30.04 -18.91
C LEU A 103 21.87 28.61 -18.44
N LYS A 104 22.90 27.87 -18.04
CA LYS A 104 22.75 26.53 -17.46
C LYS A 104 21.95 26.56 -16.16
N GLU A 105 22.22 27.53 -15.28
CA GLU A 105 21.48 27.73 -14.04
C GLU A 105 20.00 27.99 -14.30
N LEU A 106 19.68 28.89 -15.25
CA LEU A 106 18.29 29.19 -15.61
C LEU A 106 17.55 27.94 -16.13
N ARG A 107 18.23 27.11 -16.93
CA ARG A 107 17.67 25.83 -17.39
C ARG A 107 17.39 24.88 -16.24
N LEU A 108 18.36 24.69 -15.34
CA LEU A 108 18.21 23.81 -14.18
C LEU A 108 17.11 24.30 -13.22
N LEU A 109 16.95 25.61 -13.08
CA LEU A 109 15.87 26.19 -12.29
C LEU A 109 14.49 25.87 -12.90
N GLY A 110 14.36 25.94 -14.23
CA GLY A 110 13.15 25.53 -14.94
C GLY A 110 12.84 24.04 -14.75
N GLU A 111 13.85 23.17 -14.89
CA GLU A 111 13.72 21.72 -14.67
C GLU A 111 13.32 21.42 -13.21
N LYS A 112 13.93 22.11 -12.24
CA LYS A 112 13.58 22.01 -10.82
C LYS A 112 12.09 22.31 -10.59
N HIS A 113 11.58 23.42 -11.11
CA HIS A 113 10.17 23.78 -10.91
C HIS A 113 9.19 22.78 -11.53
N ILE A 114 9.53 22.19 -12.67
CA ILE A 114 8.74 21.12 -13.28
C ILE A 114 8.73 19.88 -12.38
N LEU A 115 9.88 19.50 -11.84
CA LEU A 115 10.00 18.35 -10.94
C LEU A 115 9.28 18.57 -9.61
N GLU A 116 9.35 19.77 -9.04
CA GLU A 116 8.62 20.14 -7.83
C GLU A 116 7.10 20.00 -8.03
N ARG A 117 6.57 20.46 -9.17
CA ARG A 117 5.14 20.28 -9.50
C ARG A 117 4.76 18.81 -9.66
N ARG A 118 5.58 18.04 -10.39
CA ARG A 118 5.33 16.60 -10.54
C ARG A 118 5.37 15.86 -9.20
N LEU A 119 6.27 16.26 -8.30
CA LEU A 119 6.35 15.69 -6.96
C LEU A 119 5.10 15.99 -6.14
N THR A 120 4.56 17.20 -6.22
CA THR A 120 3.30 17.54 -5.55
C THR A 120 2.13 16.76 -6.13
N ASP A 121 2.03 16.65 -7.45
CA ASP A 121 0.97 15.91 -8.12
C ASP A 121 1.00 14.42 -7.76
N LEU A 122 2.20 13.82 -7.76
CA LEU A 122 2.38 12.42 -7.35
C LEU A 122 2.03 12.18 -5.89
N ARG A 123 2.36 13.12 -4.99
CA ARG A 123 1.99 13.02 -3.57
C ARG A 123 0.47 13.03 -3.40
N MET A 124 -0.22 13.98 -4.04
CA MET A 124 -1.68 14.05 -3.99
C MET A 124 -2.32 12.76 -4.54
N ALA A 125 -1.86 12.25 -5.68
CA ALA A 125 -2.39 11.03 -6.28
C ALA A 125 -2.17 9.79 -5.39
N VAL A 126 -1.04 9.73 -4.67
CA VAL A 126 -0.77 8.65 -3.71
C VAL A 126 -1.70 8.75 -2.51
N ASP A 127 -1.87 9.95 -1.95
CA ASP A 127 -2.75 10.18 -0.80
C ASP A 127 -4.21 9.86 -1.14
N GLU A 128 -4.70 10.30 -2.31
CA GLU A 128 -6.04 9.98 -2.82
C GLU A 128 -6.25 8.47 -2.98
N LYS A 129 -5.30 7.78 -3.62
CA LYS A 129 -5.38 6.33 -3.83
C LYS A 129 -5.33 5.55 -2.51
N GLN A 130 -4.55 6.02 -1.55
CA GLN A 130 -4.47 5.42 -0.23
C GLN A 130 -5.79 5.59 0.53
N GLU A 131 -6.39 6.78 0.48
CA GLU A 131 -7.68 7.06 1.11
C GLU A 131 -8.80 6.22 0.49
N GLU A 132 -8.84 6.10 -0.85
CA GLU A 132 -9.80 5.26 -1.56
C GLU A 132 -9.66 3.78 -1.15
N ALA A 133 -8.43 3.27 -1.09
CA ALA A 133 -8.17 1.89 -0.68
C ALA A 133 -8.59 1.62 0.77
N ILE A 134 -8.30 2.55 1.69
CA ILE A 134 -8.68 2.45 3.10
C ILE A 134 -10.20 2.50 3.25
N SER A 135 -10.84 3.48 2.62
CA SER A 135 -12.30 3.64 2.65
C SER A 135 -13.03 2.43 2.06
N GLY A 136 -12.55 1.91 0.92
CA GLY A 136 -13.09 0.70 0.31
C GLY A 136 -12.95 -0.54 1.21
N ALA A 137 -11.78 -0.74 1.81
CA ALA A 137 -11.55 -1.84 2.75
C ALA A 137 -12.43 -1.72 4.01
N LEU A 138 -12.58 -0.50 4.54
CA LEU A 138 -13.42 -0.23 5.71
C LEU A 138 -14.90 -0.49 5.41
N GLN A 139 -15.39 -0.08 4.23
CA GLN A 139 -16.77 -0.36 3.80
C GLN A 139 -17.02 -1.87 3.70
N GLN A 140 -16.12 -2.63 3.09
CA GLN A 140 -16.23 -4.08 3.00
C GLN A 140 -16.20 -4.76 4.38
N LEU A 141 -15.33 -4.29 5.28
CA LEU A 141 -15.27 -4.80 6.64
C LEU A 141 -16.59 -4.52 7.38
N ASN A 142 -17.15 -3.33 7.23
CA ASN A 142 -18.41 -2.96 7.86
C ASN A 142 -19.58 -3.81 7.34
N GLN A 143 -19.65 -4.07 6.02
CA GLN A 143 -20.64 -4.98 5.44
C GLN A 143 -20.52 -6.39 6.03
N LYS A 144 -19.30 -6.93 6.11
CA LYS A 144 -19.05 -8.25 6.73
C LYS A 144 -19.45 -8.29 8.20
N LYS A 145 -19.18 -7.21 8.95
CA LYS A 145 -19.60 -7.07 10.34
C LYS A 145 -21.12 -7.16 10.46
N THR A 146 -21.87 -6.41 9.65
CA THR A 146 -23.34 -6.46 9.64
C THR A 146 -23.86 -7.87 9.35
N HIS A 147 -23.30 -8.56 8.36
CA HIS A 147 -23.67 -9.96 8.08
C HIS A 147 -23.38 -10.91 9.24
N LEU A 148 -22.27 -10.72 9.95
CA LEU A 148 -21.95 -11.53 11.14
C LEU A 148 -22.92 -11.26 12.29
N GLU A 149 -23.29 -10.00 12.52
CA GLU A 149 -24.28 -9.62 13.53
C GLU A 149 -25.66 -10.22 13.21
N ASP A 150 -26.07 -10.20 11.95
CA ASP A 150 -27.30 -10.84 11.48
C ASP A 150 -27.27 -12.36 11.66
N ASN A 151 -26.17 -13.02 11.27
CA ASN A 151 -26.01 -14.46 11.45
C ASN A 151 -26.04 -14.86 12.93
N MET A 152 -25.44 -14.06 13.81
CA MET A 152 -25.50 -14.32 15.25
C MET A 152 -26.91 -14.18 15.79
N ARG A 153 -27.67 -13.17 15.34
CA ARG A 153 -29.09 -13.03 15.71
C ARG A 153 -29.91 -14.22 15.23
N LEU A 154 -29.77 -14.61 13.96
CA LEU A 154 -30.47 -15.75 13.38
C LEU A 154 -30.11 -17.08 14.07
N ALA A 155 -28.85 -17.26 14.46
CA ALA A 155 -28.43 -18.46 15.21
C ALA A 155 -29.09 -18.51 16.60
N ASN A 156 -29.26 -17.38 17.27
CA ASN A 156 -29.97 -17.31 18.55
C ASN A 156 -31.47 -17.58 18.38
N GLU A 157 -32.11 -17.01 17.35
CA GLU A 157 -33.52 -17.28 17.03
C GLU A 157 -33.74 -18.76 16.71
N LEU A 158 -32.87 -19.37 15.90
CA LEU A 158 -32.93 -20.79 15.58
C LEU A 158 -32.82 -21.67 16.82
N LYS A 159 -31.93 -21.34 17.75
CA LYS A 159 -31.77 -22.08 19.01
C LYS A 159 -33.06 -22.07 19.85
N VAL A 160 -33.74 -20.94 19.92
CA VAL A 160 -35.02 -20.81 20.65
C VAL A 160 -36.09 -21.70 19.98
N GLU A 161 -36.22 -21.63 18.67
CA GLU A 161 -37.18 -22.46 17.91
C GLU A 161 -36.88 -23.97 18.03
N GLU A 162 -35.60 -24.37 18.00
CA GLU A 162 -35.20 -25.77 18.21
C GLU A 162 -35.55 -26.27 19.61
N GLU A 163 -35.40 -25.43 20.63
CA GLU A 163 -35.77 -25.75 22.01
C GLU A 163 -37.29 -25.90 22.16
N GLU A 164 -38.07 -24.99 21.58
CA GLU A 164 -39.54 -25.09 21.56
C GLU A 164 -40.02 -26.35 20.81
N LEU A 165 -39.42 -26.65 19.67
CA LEU A 165 -39.71 -27.86 18.90
C LEU A 165 -39.37 -29.13 19.70
N TYR A 166 -38.26 -29.13 20.43
CA TYR A 166 -37.87 -30.24 21.31
C TYR A 166 -38.90 -30.44 22.43
N PHE A 167 -39.32 -29.38 23.12
CA PHE A 167 -40.35 -29.46 24.15
C PHE A 167 -41.69 -29.96 23.61
N PHE A 168 -42.10 -29.46 22.43
CA PHE A 168 -43.33 -29.89 21.79
C PHE A 168 -43.29 -31.38 21.41
N THR A 169 -42.24 -31.81 20.72
CA THR A 169 -42.13 -33.19 20.24
C THR A 169 -41.94 -34.21 21.36
N SER A 170 -41.21 -33.87 22.42
CA SER A 170 -41.09 -34.70 23.62
C SER A 170 -42.41 -34.85 24.38
N SER A 171 -43.22 -33.78 24.45
CA SER A 171 -44.57 -33.82 25.02
C SER A 171 -45.50 -34.75 24.20
N LEU A 172 -45.46 -34.64 22.87
CA LEU A 172 -46.20 -35.53 21.99
C LEU A 172 -45.77 -37.00 22.12
N LEU A 173 -44.47 -37.26 22.22
CA LEU A 173 -43.94 -38.61 22.44
C LEU A 173 -44.42 -39.20 23.76
N SER A 174 -44.41 -38.39 24.82
CA SER A 174 -44.89 -38.80 26.15
C SER A 174 -46.37 -39.19 26.09
N MET A 175 -47.20 -38.37 25.42
CA MET A 175 -48.61 -38.69 25.18
C MET A 175 -48.80 -39.98 24.37
N LEU A 176 -48.04 -40.19 23.29
CA LEU A 176 -48.11 -41.42 22.49
C LEU A 176 -47.72 -42.67 23.31
N ALA A 177 -46.76 -42.53 24.22
CA ALA A 177 -46.31 -43.62 25.09
C ALA A 177 -47.43 -44.12 26.03
N GLU A 178 -48.33 -43.25 26.50
CA GLU A 178 -49.49 -43.65 27.31
C GLU A 178 -50.42 -44.61 26.56
N TYR A 179 -50.46 -44.54 25.23
CA TYR A 179 -51.23 -45.44 24.36
C TYR A 179 -50.39 -46.62 23.82
N ASN A 180 -49.17 -46.81 24.32
CA ASN A 180 -48.20 -47.80 23.82
C ASN A 180 -47.88 -47.64 22.31
N ILE A 181 -47.98 -46.41 21.78
CA ILE A 181 -47.67 -46.11 20.38
C ILE A 181 -46.23 -45.62 20.30
N ARG A 182 -45.39 -46.36 19.57
CA ARG A 182 -44.00 -45.99 19.31
C ARG A 182 -43.84 -45.55 17.86
N PRO A 183 -43.50 -44.28 17.60
CA PRO A 183 -43.17 -43.84 16.25
C PRO A 183 -41.99 -44.63 15.67
N PRO A 184 -41.97 -44.94 14.36
CA PRO A 184 -40.87 -45.65 13.72
C PRO A 184 -39.55 -44.86 13.76
N GLN A 185 -39.63 -43.53 13.73
CA GLN A 185 -38.51 -42.61 13.77
C GLN A 185 -38.85 -41.42 14.68
N ILE A 186 -37.87 -40.94 15.43
CA ILE A 186 -37.98 -39.76 16.28
C ILE A 186 -37.63 -38.54 15.41
N ASN A 187 -38.61 -38.10 14.62
CA ASN A 187 -38.53 -36.84 13.89
C ASN A 187 -39.84 -36.07 14.10
N ALA A 188 -39.78 -34.74 14.03
CA ALA A 188 -40.94 -33.89 14.35
C ALA A 188 -42.16 -34.16 13.46
N SER A 189 -41.97 -34.39 12.16
CA SER A 189 -43.06 -34.58 11.20
C SER A 189 -43.80 -35.91 11.40
N ILE A 190 -43.07 -37.00 11.64
CA ILE A 190 -43.60 -38.34 11.92
C ILE A 190 -44.29 -38.37 13.27
N ILE A 191 -43.66 -37.81 14.32
CA ILE A 191 -44.29 -37.72 15.65
C ILE A 191 -45.63 -36.99 15.53
N THR A 192 -45.65 -35.81 14.90
CA THR A 192 -46.87 -35.01 14.71
C THR A 192 -47.92 -35.76 13.90
N THR A 193 -47.51 -36.47 12.85
CA THR A 193 -48.43 -37.25 11.99
C THR A 193 -49.06 -38.42 12.73
N VAL A 194 -48.27 -39.16 13.52
CA VAL A 194 -48.75 -40.29 14.33
C VAL A 194 -49.70 -39.79 15.42
N THR A 195 -49.36 -38.71 16.13
CA THR A 195 -50.25 -38.07 17.12
C THR A 195 -51.55 -37.60 16.47
N LYS A 196 -51.49 -36.97 15.29
CA LYS A 196 -52.69 -36.53 14.57
C LYS A 196 -53.61 -37.71 14.24
N ARG A 197 -53.05 -38.85 13.82
CA ARG A 197 -53.82 -40.07 13.54
C ARG A 197 -54.48 -40.61 14.81
N LEU A 198 -53.75 -40.65 15.93
CA LEU A 198 -54.31 -41.06 17.23
C LEU A 198 -55.49 -40.17 17.62
N TYR A 199 -55.32 -38.84 17.55
CA TYR A 199 -56.38 -37.88 17.84
C TYR A 199 -57.63 -38.13 16.98
N GLN A 200 -57.45 -38.29 15.66
CA GLN A 200 -58.55 -38.58 14.74
C GLN A 200 -59.28 -39.89 15.10
N GLN A 201 -58.53 -40.94 15.45
CA GLN A 201 -59.10 -42.22 15.85
C GLN A 201 -59.92 -42.10 17.15
N MET A 202 -59.42 -41.37 18.15
CA MET A 202 -60.16 -41.16 19.40
C MET A 202 -61.40 -40.29 19.19
N HIS A 203 -61.28 -39.22 18.40
CA HIS A 203 -62.40 -38.35 18.07
C HIS A 203 -63.53 -39.10 17.32
N LEU A 204 -63.18 -39.97 16.37
CA LEU A 204 -64.17 -40.81 15.68
C LEU A 204 -64.84 -41.81 16.64
N LYS A 205 -64.09 -42.45 17.53
CA LYS A 205 -64.66 -43.33 18.56
C LYS A 205 -65.66 -42.57 19.43
N LEU A 206 -65.29 -41.42 19.97
CA LEU A 206 -66.18 -40.59 20.80
C LEU A 206 -67.45 -40.18 20.05
N ARG A 207 -67.34 -39.78 18.79
CA ARG A 207 -68.51 -39.45 17.95
C ARG A 207 -69.42 -40.66 17.74
N SER A 208 -68.86 -41.85 17.52
CA SER A 208 -69.68 -43.08 17.36
C SER A 208 -70.37 -43.51 18.66
N LEU A 209 -69.79 -43.20 19.82
CA LEU A 209 -70.37 -43.48 21.14
C LEU A 209 -71.48 -42.50 21.54
N ASN A 210 -71.46 -41.26 21.04
CA ASN A 210 -72.48 -40.23 21.31
C ASN A 210 -73.72 -40.30 20.38
N VAL A 211 -73.83 -41.30 19.50
CA VAL A 211 -74.94 -41.49 18.54
C VAL A 211 -75.87 -42.64 18.96
N ILE A 212 -75.77 -43.09 20.21
CA ILE A 212 -76.72 -44.02 20.86
C ILE A 212 -77.35 -43.27 22.03
#